data_AF-A0A0F9TWV0-F1
#
_entry.id   AF-A0A0F9TWV0-F1
#
_cell.length_a   1.000
_cell.length_b   1.000
_cell.length_c   1.000
_cell.angle_alpha   90.00
_cell.angle_beta   90.00
_cell.angle_gamma   90.00
#
_symmetry.space_group_name_H-M   'P 1'
#
loop_
_entity.id
_entity.type
_entity.pdbx_description
1 polymer ?
#
loop_
_entity_poly.entity_id
_entity_poly.type
_entity_poly.pdbx_seq_one_letter_code
_entity_poly.pdbx_strand_id
1 'polypeptide(L)'
;MRPADYRSRYPELKRIKEFEGLTAVQLITIWWYANPTSELVTSIEDNTLRIKEALKRAKFTPDRTLNADLMKLNFDEKWANAIERMSKVEPGIREKARSMIEKLITNYETMCDPEQYVDKDKLKDIKKFVDATTKIAQELPGMITKMEEGFGVSHREDDDEENTGFDREYYQNAGD
;
A
#
# COMPACT_ATOMS: atom_id res chain seq x y z
N MET A 1 -4.31 21.32 -10.77
CA MET A 1 -3.80 19.94 -10.57
C MET A 1 -4.94 19.10 -10.00
N ARG A 2 -5.43 18.07 -10.72
CA ARG A 2 -6.50 17.20 -10.20
C ARG A 2 -5.91 16.31 -9.10
N PRO A 3 -6.56 16.14 -7.94
CA PRO A 3 -6.05 15.24 -6.92
C PRO A 3 -5.97 13.81 -7.46
N ALA A 4 -4.85 13.14 -7.22
CA ALA A 4 -4.63 11.77 -7.64
C ALA A 4 -5.75 10.88 -7.10
N ASP A 5 -6.40 10.09 -7.96
CA ASP A 5 -7.49 9.21 -7.54
C ASP A 5 -6.95 8.14 -6.59
N TYR A 6 -7.48 8.11 -5.36
CA TYR A 6 -7.09 7.13 -4.35
C TYR A 6 -7.36 5.70 -4.80
N ARG A 7 -8.25 5.48 -5.76
CA ARG A 7 -8.43 4.16 -6.40
C ARG A 7 -7.20 3.67 -7.17
N SER A 8 -6.26 4.55 -7.51
CA SER A 8 -4.98 4.17 -8.11
C SER A 8 -4.03 3.62 -7.05
N ARG A 9 -4.01 4.26 -5.87
CA ARG A 9 -3.19 3.85 -4.72
C ARG A 9 -3.79 2.64 -3.98
N TYR A 10 -5.11 2.54 -3.96
CA TYR A 10 -5.90 1.51 -3.28
C TYR A 10 -6.94 0.93 -4.26
N PRO A 11 -6.54 0.02 -5.17
CA PRO A 11 -7.41 -0.61 -6.17
C PRO A 11 -8.62 -1.34 -5.57
N GLU A 12 -8.54 -1.80 -4.33
CA GLU A 12 -9.63 -2.42 -3.59
C GLU A 12 -10.84 -1.49 -3.46
N LEU A 13 -10.63 -0.17 -3.44
CA LEU A 13 -11.70 0.82 -3.41
C LEU A 13 -12.55 0.80 -4.69
N LYS A 14 -12.02 0.28 -5.81
CA LYS A 14 -12.79 0.11 -7.06
C LYS A 14 -13.82 -1.01 -6.98
N ARG A 15 -13.63 -1.98 -6.08
CA ARG A 15 -14.49 -3.18 -5.96
C ARG A 15 -15.64 -2.99 -4.97
N ILE A 16 -15.68 -1.86 -4.27
CA ILE A 16 -16.66 -1.54 -3.25
C ILE A 16 -17.78 -0.72 -3.90
N LYS A 17 -19.00 -1.29 -3.91
CA LYS A 17 -20.16 -0.71 -4.60
C LYS A 17 -20.55 0.66 -4.03
N GLU A 18 -20.36 0.86 -2.74
CA GLU A 18 -20.65 2.10 -2.02
C GLU A 18 -19.73 3.25 -2.46
N PHE A 19 -18.59 2.93 -3.08
CA PHE A 19 -17.67 3.92 -3.64
C PHE A 19 -17.87 4.16 -5.14
N GLU A 20 -18.79 3.42 -5.76
CA GLU A 20 -19.14 3.58 -7.16
C GLU A 20 -19.86 4.92 -7.38
N GLY A 21 -19.45 5.65 -8.42
CA GLY A 21 -20.01 6.96 -8.72
C GLY A 21 -19.61 8.09 -7.75
N LEU A 22 -18.72 7.87 -6.77
CA LEU A 22 -18.07 8.97 -6.05
C LEU A 22 -16.97 9.59 -6.91
N THR A 23 -16.86 10.92 -6.90
CA THR A 23 -15.69 11.59 -7.49
C THR A 23 -14.44 11.32 -6.67
N ALA A 24 -13.26 11.44 -7.29
CA ALA A 24 -11.98 11.25 -6.59
C ALA A 24 -11.87 12.15 -5.34
N VAL A 25 -12.29 13.41 -5.45
CA VAL A 25 -12.29 14.38 -4.34
C VAL A 25 -13.18 13.92 -3.18
N GLN A 26 -14.39 13.45 -3.47
CA GLN A 26 -15.31 12.94 -2.45
C GLN A 26 -14.74 11.71 -1.74
N LEU A 27 -14.17 10.77 -2.50
CA LEU A 27 -13.55 9.57 -1.94
C LEU A 27 -12.37 9.93 -1.02
N ILE A 28 -11.56 10.93 -1.39
CA ILE A 28 -10.46 11.43 -0.57
C ILE A 28 -10.98 12.10 0.70
N THR A 29 -12.04 12.91 0.61
CA THR A 29 -12.68 13.50 1.78
C THR A 29 -13.17 12.41 2.73
N ILE A 30 -13.87 11.39 2.22
CA ILE A 30 -14.39 10.28 3.01
C ILE A 30 -13.25 9.46 3.64
N TRP A 31 -12.15 9.24 2.91
CA TRP A 31 -10.96 8.61 3.45
C TRP A 31 -10.44 9.36 4.67
N TRP A 32 -10.18 10.67 4.54
CA TRP A 32 -9.67 11.47 5.64
C TRP A 32 -10.64 11.52 6.83
N TYR A 33 -11.94 11.54 6.56
CA TYR A 33 -12.98 11.66 7.59
C TYR A 33 -13.27 10.36 8.34
N ALA A 34 -13.28 9.21 7.67
CA ALA A 34 -13.86 7.97 8.19
C ALA A 34 -12.88 6.80 8.28
N ASN A 35 -11.76 6.82 7.56
CA ASN A 35 -10.84 5.69 7.55
C ASN A 35 -10.11 5.55 8.90
N PRO A 36 -10.09 4.38 9.55
CA PRO A 36 -9.41 4.18 10.85
C PRO A 36 -7.91 4.51 10.83
N THR A 37 -7.26 4.37 9.68
CA THR A 37 -5.83 4.69 9.52
C THR A 37 -5.58 6.16 9.15
N SER A 38 -6.64 6.97 9.04
CA SER A 38 -6.52 8.41 8.83
C SER A 38 -6.08 9.09 10.11
N GLU A 39 -5.04 9.93 10.02
CA GLU A 39 -4.58 10.77 11.12
C GLU A 39 -5.71 11.60 11.74
N LEU A 40 -6.67 12.08 10.93
CA LEU A 40 -7.78 12.91 11.44
C LEU A 40 -8.75 12.09 12.30
N VAL A 41 -8.95 10.81 11.99
CA VAL A 41 -9.79 9.92 12.80
C VAL A 41 -9.14 9.64 14.14
N THR A 42 -7.81 9.49 14.17
CA THR A 42 -7.05 9.22 15.39
C THR A 42 -6.80 10.48 16.25
N SER A 43 -6.74 11.67 15.65
CA SER A 43 -6.31 12.90 16.34
C SER A 43 -7.43 13.90 16.64
N ILE A 44 -8.56 13.84 15.92
CA ILE A 44 -9.66 14.80 16.07
C ILE A 44 -10.92 14.07 16.52
N GLU A 45 -11.35 14.28 17.76
CA GLU A 45 -12.60 13.69 18.28
C GLU A 45 -13.86 14.35 17.70
N ASP A 46 -13.85 15.66 17.48
CA ASP A 46 -15.00 16.41 16.94
C ASP A 46 -15.19 16.13 15.44
N ASN A 47 -16.30 15.46 15.11
CA ASN A 47 -16.68 15.13 13.74
C ASN A 47 -16.86 16.37 12.84
N THR A 48 -17.32 17.50 13.37
CA THR A 48 -17.51 18.75 12.61
C THR A 48 -16.16 19.35 12.21
N LEU A 49 -15.21 19.35 13.14
CA LEU A 49 -13.84 19.77 12.85
C LEU A 49 -13.16 18.78 11.89
N ARG A 50 -13.40 17.48 12.08
CA ARG A 50 -12.85 16.41 11.24
C ARG A 50 -13.29 16.54 9.79
N ILE A 51 -14.58 16.76 9.52
CA ILE A 51 -15.08 16.92 8.15
C ILE A 51 -14.52 18.19 7.50
N LYS A 52 -14.37 19.28 8.27
CA LYS A 52 -13.77 20.53 7.79
C LYS A 52 -12.31 20.34 7.37
N GLU A 53 -11.50 19.67 8.19
CA GLU A 53 -10.10 19.37 7.85
C GLU A 53 -10.00 18.34 6.71
N ALA A 54 -10.90 17.36 6.65
CA ALA A 54 -10.96 16.40 5.54
C ALA A 54 -11.25 17.08 4.18
N LEU A 55 -12.17 18.05 4.15
CA LEU A 55 -12.46 18.86 2.96
C LEU A 55 -11.23 19.66 2.51
N LYS A 56 -10.51 20.26 3.48
CA LYS A 56 -9.27 21.02 3.23
C LYS A 56 -8.16 20.14 2.66
N ARG A 57 -7.90 18.97 3.27
CA ARG A 57 -6.88 18.01 2.78
C ARG A 57 -7.23 17.46 1.40
N ALA A 58 -8.52 17.20 1.15
CA ALA A 58 -9.00 16.76 -0.15
C ALA A 58 -8.96 17.84 -1.24
N LYS A 59 -8.75 19.12 -0.86
CA LYS A 59 -8.95 20.29 -1.73
C LYS A 59 -10.34 20.29 -2.37
N PHE A 60 -11.34 19.83 -1.63
CA PHE A 60 -12.71 19.74 -2.10
C PHE A 60 -13.48 21.00 -1.67
N THR A 61 -14.04 21.70 -2.65
CA THR A 61 -14.89 22.88 -2.44
C THR A 61 -16.32 22.54 -2.85
N PRO A 62 -17.11 21.93 -1.94
CA PRO A 62 -18.51 21.63 -2.23
C PRO A 62 -19.31 22.90 -2.49
N ASP A 63 -20.43 22.78 -3.20
CA ASP A 63 -21.37 23.89 -3.34
C ASP A 63 -21.94 24.33 -1.99
N ARG A 64 -22.60 25.49 -1.97
CA ARG A 64 -23.09 26.10 -0.72
C ARG A 64 -24.06 25.18 0.05
N THR A 65 -24.90 24.43 -0.65
CA THR A 65 -25.90 23.56 -0.04
C THR A 65 -25.23 22.34 0.56
N LEU A 66 -24.43 21.63 -0.24
CA LEU A 66 -23.68 20.46 0.19
C LEU A 66 -22.72 20.82 1.34
N ASN A 67 -22.06 21.98 1.28
CA ASN A 67 -21.20 22.44 2.37
C ASN A 67 -21.99 22.65 3.67
N ALA A 68 -23.19 23.24 3.59
CA ALA A 68 -24.03 23.45 4.77
C ALA A 68 -24.49 22.13 5.38
N ASP A 69 -24.82 21.14 4.55
CA ASP A 69 -25.22 19.80 4.99
C ASP A 69 -24.04 19.04 5.62
N LEU A 70 -22.87 19.05 4.99
CA LEU A 70 -21.66 18.42 5.53
C LEU A 70 -21.23 19.01 6.89
N MET A 71 -21.31 20.33 7.05
CA MET A 71 -20.98 21.00 8.32
C MET A 71 -21.98 20.70 9.43
N LYS A 72 -23.22 20.32 9.07
CA LYS A 72 -24.24 19.83 10.02
C LYS A 72 -24.18 18.32 10.22
N LEU A 73 -23.24 17.63 9.58
CA LEU A 73 -23.14 16.17 9.55
C LEU A 73 -24.41 15.50 9.00
N ASN A 74 -25.15 16.22 8.16
CA ASN A 74 -26.35 15.74 7.49
C ASN A 74 -25.95 15.13 6.14
N PHE A 75 -25.50 13.88 6.16
CA PHE A 75 -25.06 13.19 4.96
C PHE A 75 -26.25 12.63 4.19
N ASP A 76 -26.23 12.79 2.86
CA ASP A 76 -27.14 12.03 2.01
C ASP A 76 -26.85 10.52 2.13
N GLU A 77 -27.80 9.69 1.65
CA GLU A 77 -27.69 8.24 1.75
C GLU A 77 -26.39 7.70 1.12
N LYS A 78 -25.95 8.31 0.01
CA LYS A 78 -24.76 7.89 -0.70
C LYS A 78 -23.49 8.15 0.11
N TRP A 79 -23.36 9.34 0.69
CA TRP A 79 -22.24 9.69 1.56
C TRP A 79 -22.27 8.90 2.86
N ALA A 80 -23.43 8.72 3.47
CA ALA A 80 -23.58 7.95 4.71
C ALA A 80 -23.11 6.50 4.51
N ASN A 81 -23.59 5.83 3.46
CA ASN A 81 -23.19 4.46 3.13
C ASN A 81 -21.68 4.36 2.83
N ALA A 82 -21.13 5.33 2.10
CA ALA A 82 -19.69 5.35 1.82
C ALA A 82 -18.85 5.61 3.08
N ILE A 83 -19.29 6.50 3.96
CA ILE A 83 -18.62 6.77 5.24
C ILE A 83 -18.62 5.51 6.11
N GLU A 84 -19.77 4.86 6.25
CA GLU A 84 -19.88 3.61 7.03
C GLU A 84 -19.02 2.49 6.42
N ARG A 85 -18.99 2.39 5.09
CA ARG A 85 -18.16 1.39 4.44
C ARG A 85 -16.67 1.70 4.63
N MET A 86 -16.26 2.95 4.50
CA MET A 86 -14.87 3.40 4.67
C MET A 86 -14.35 3.20 6.09
N SER A 87 -15.20 3.35 7.12
CA SER A 87 -14.79 3.10 8.51
C SER A 87 -14.47 1.64 8.81
N LYS A 88 -14.94 0.73 7.95
CA LYS A 88 -14.65 -0.71 8.01
C LYS A 88 -13.54 -1.14 7.05
N VAL A 89 -13.04 -0.23 6.21
CA VAL A 89 -11.89 -0.52 5.36
C VAL A 89 -10.66 -0.49 6.25
N GLU A 90 -9.87 -1.57 6.22
CA GLU A 90 -8.56 -1.63 6.87
C GLU A 90 -7.45 -1.60 5.81
N PRO A 91 -6.96 -0.41 5.40
CA PRO A 91 -5.83 -0.30 4.49
C PRO A 91 -4.56 -0.95 5.07
N GLY A 92 -4.46 -0.97 6.40
CA GLY A 92 -3.36 -1.60 7.13
C GLY A 92 -3.19 -3.08 6.81
N ILE A 93 -4.24 -3.80 6.37
CA ILE A 93 -4.10 -5.19 5.93
C ILE A 93 -3.20 -5.29 4.70
N ARG A 94 -3.27 -4.34 3.76
CA ARG A 94 -2.42 -4.31 2.56
C ARG A 94 -0.97 -4.00 2.92
N GLU A 95 -0.73 -3.02 3.79
CA GLU A 95 0.63 -2.70 4.27
C GLU A 95 1.22 -3.85 5.09
N LYS A 96 0.40 -4.51 5.93
CA LYS A 96 0.80 -5.69 6.70
C LYS A 96 1.11 -6.88 5.79
N ALA A 97 0.28 -7.14 4.78
CA ALA A 97 0.53 -8.20 3.82
C ALA A 97 1.79 -7.94 2.98
N ARG A 98 2.02 -6.68 2.59
CA ARG A 98 3.28 -6.26 1.97
C ARG A 98 4.48 -6.53 2.88
N SER A 99 4.44 -6.08 4.14
CA SER A 99 5.51 -6.33 5.11
C SER A 99 5.75 -7.82 5.35
N MET A 100 4.70 -8.64 5.32
CA MET A 100 4.83 -10.10 5.41
C MET A 100 5.54 -10.70 4.19
N ILE A 101 5.25 -10.22 2.98
CA ILE A 101 5.92 -10.69 1.76
C ILE A 101 7.37 -10.21 1.75
N GLU A 102 7.66 -8.96 2.13
CA GLU A 102 9.04 -8.45 2.26
C GLU A 102 9.85 -9.32 3.23
N LYS A 103 9.29 -9.64 4.40
CA LYS A 103 9.92 -10.56 5.37
C LYS A 103 10.11 -11.97 4.81
N LEU A 104 9.18 -12.48 4.02
CA LEU A 104 9.32 -13.78 3.36
C LEU A 104 10.47 -13.77 2.35
N ILE A 105 10.62 -12.71 1.57
CA ILE A 105 11.74 -12.54 0.64
C ILE A 105 13.06 -12.48 1.40
N THR A 106 13.19 -11.68 2.46
CA THR A 106 14.40 -11.64 3.29
C THR A 106 14.73 -13.00 3.93
N ASN A 107 13.71 -13.74 4.36
CA ASN A 107 13.91 -15.10 4.85
C ASN A 107 14.39 -16.05 3.75
N TYR A 108 13.87 -15.90 2.53
CA TYR A 108 14.34 -16.66 1.36
C TYR A 108 15.77 -16.30 0.97
N GLU A 109 16.16 -15.03 1.03
CA GLU A 109 17.54 -14.59 0.85
C GLU A 109 18.47 -15.27 1.87
N THR A 110 18.07 -15.27 3.14
CA THR A 110 18.81 -15.98 4.20
C THR A 110 18.88 -17.50 3.97
N MET A 111 17.82 -18.13 3.46
CA MET A 111 17.81 -19.57 3.15
C MET A 111 18.60 -19.92 1.88
N CYS A 112 18.80 -18.97 1.00
CA CYS A 112 19.63 -19.12 -0.20
C CYS A 112 21.09 -18.77 0.05
N ASP A 113 21.45 -18.35 1.27
CA ASP A 113 22.84 -18.11 1.67
C ASP A 113 23.59 -19.45 1.78
N PRO A 114 24.59 -19.71 0.92
CA PRO A 114 25.37 -20.95 0.97
C PRO A 114 26.08 -21.15 2.31
N GLU A 115 26.42 -20.08 3.04
CA GLU A 115 27.09 -20.17 4.33
C GLU A 115 26.23 -20.87 5.40
N GLN A 116 24.91 -20.86 5.25
CA GLN A 116 23.97 -21.55 6.14
C GLN A 116 23.93 -23.08 5.92
N TYR A 117 24.41 -23.56 4.77
CA TYR A 117 24.30 -24.97 4.34
C TYR A 117 25.66 -25.64 4.07
N VAL A 118 26.74 -24.86 4.05
CA VAL A 118 28.11 -25.35 3.88
C VAL A 118 28.77 -25.47 5.25
N ASP A 119 28.58 -26.63 5.90
CA ASP A 119 29.48 -27.07 6.98
C ASP A 119 30.77 -27.55 6.31
N LYS A 120 31.94 -26.97 6.68
CA LYS A 120 33.23 -27.16 5.98
C LYS A 120 33.64 -28.64 5.81
N ASP A 121 33.04 -29.54 6.57
CA ASP A 121 33.33 -30.98 6.57
C ASP A 121 32.16 -31.89 6.09
N LYS A 122 31.00 -31.36 5.67
CA LYS A 122 29.84 -32.20 5.30
C LYS A 122 29.13 -31.75 4.01
N LEU A 123 29.42 -32.47 2.92
CA LEU A 123 28.70 -32.51 1.64
C LEU A 123 27.19 -32.89 1.72
N LYS A 124 26.60 -33.00 2.91
CA LYS A 124 25.29 -33.65 3.12
C LYS A 124 24.07 -32.76 2.90
N ASP A 125 24.21 -31.44 2.90
CA ASP A 125 23.05 -30.54 2.80
C ASP A 125 22.96 -29.73 1.49
N ILE A 126 23.88 -29.95 0.53
CA ILE A 126 23.82 -29.33 -0.81
C ILE A 126 22.51 -29.70 -1.52
N LYS A 127 22.04 -30.95 -1.39
CA LYS A 127 20.78 -31.36 -1.99
C LYS A 127 19.58 -30.59 -1.41
N LYS A 128 19.56 -30.36 -0.08
CA LYS A 128 18.50 -29.58 0.56
C LYS A 128 18.57 -28.10 0.18
N PHE A 129 19.78 -27.57 0.03
CA PHE A 129 20.02 -26.21 -0.47
C PHE A 129 19.49 -26.04 -1.90
N VAL A 130 19.82 -26.97 -2.80
CA VAL A 130 19.33 -26.98 -4.19
C VAL A 130 17.80 -27.16 -4.23
N ASP A 131 17.24 -28.04 -3.41
CA ASP A 131 15.78 -28.25 -3.33
C ASP A 131 15.05 -27.00 -2.76
N ALA A 132 15.64 -26.31 -1.79
CA ALA A 132 15.08 -25.08 -1.21
C ALA A 132 15.13 -23.91 -2.19
N THR A 133 16.30 -23.65 -2.80
CA THR A 133 16.50 -22.61 -3.82
C THR A 133 15.60 -22.82 -5.04
N THR A 134 15.41 -24.07 -5.48
CA THR A 134 14.49 -24.39 -6.60
C THR A 134 13.04 -24.07 -6.27
N LYS A 135 12.56 -24.41 -5.06
CA LYS A 135 11.19 -24.07 -4.62
C LYS A 135 11.00 -22.56 -4.45
N ILE A 136 12.00 -21.88 -3.90
CA ILE A 136 12.00 -20.43 -3.77
C ILE A 136 11.92 -19.76 -5.16
N ALA A 137 12.71 -20.23 -6.13
CA ALA A 137 12.68 -19.72 -7.50
C ALA A 137 11.33 -19.91 -8.20
N GLN A 138 10.57 -20.95 -7.84
CA GLN A 138 9.22 -21.21 -8.37
C GLN A 138 8.15 -20.28 -7.76
N GLU A 139 8.28 -19.94 -6.47
CA GLU A 139 7.29 -19.13 -5.74
C GLU A 139 7.55 -17.62 -5.82
N LEU A 140 8.81 -17.21 -6.00
CA LEU A 140 9.25 -15.81 -6.09
C LEU A 140 8.46 -14.99 -7.12
N PRO A 141 8.26 -15.45 -8.37
CA PRO A 141 7.47 -14.72 -9.36
C PRO A 141 6.06 -14.42 -8.86
N GLY A 142 5.39 -15.40 -8.24
CA GLY A 142 4.04 -15.23 -7.69
C GLY A 142 3.99 -14.26 -6.51
N MET A 143 5.05 -14.19 -5.70
CA MET A 143 5.17 -13.22 -4.60
C MET A 143 5.43 -11.80 -5.12
N ILE A 144 6.30 -11.66 -6.12
CA ILE A 144 6.59 -10.38 -6.78
C ILE A 144 5.33 -9.85 -7.46
N THR A 145 4.61 -10.66 -8.23
CA THR A 145 3.33 -10.27 -8.85
C THR A 145 2.30 -9.85 -7.79
N LYS A 146 2.20 -10.58 -6.67
CA LYS A 146 1.31 -10.17 -5.55
C LYS A 146 1.76 -8.83 -4.93
N MET A 147 3.06 -8.56 -4.87
CA MET A 147 3.60 -7.29 -4.40
C MET A 147 3.28 -6.14 -5.36
N GLU A 148 3.52 -6.33 -6.65
CA GLU A 148 3.34 -5.34 -7.70
C GLU A 148 1.85 -5.04 -7.95
N GLU A 149 1.04 -6.07 -8.20
CA GLU A 149 -0.37 -5.94 -8.59
C GLU A 149 -1.33 -5.92 -7.37
N GLY A 150 -1.03 -6.74 -6.36
CA GLY A 150 -1.88 -6.93 -5.18
C GLY A 150 -1.74 -5.86 -4.12
N PHE A 151 -0.57 -5.20 -4.04
CA PHE A 151 -0.27 -4.17 -3.02
C PHE A 151 0.16 -2.81 -3.59
N GLY A 152 0.12 -2.65 -4.92
CA GLY A 152 0.23 -1.36 -5.59
C GLY A 152 1.62 -0.74 -5.46
N VAL A 153 2.62 -1.39 -6.03
CA VAL A 153 3.88 -0.71 -6.38
C VAL A 153 3.63 0.02 -7.70
N SER A 154 3.02 1.20 -7.65
CA SER A 154 3.39 2.21 -8.64
C SER A 154 4.72 2.76 -8.15
N HIS A 155 5.84 2.41 -8.81
CA HIS A 155 7.00 3.29 -8.77
C HIS A 155 6.48 4.68 -9.14
N ARG A 156 6.42 5.58 -8.15
CA ARG A 156 6.39 7.00 -8.42
C ARG A 156 7.78 7.30 -8.94
N GLU A 157 7.94 7.24 -10.25
CA GLU A 157 8.87 8.14 -10.92
C GLU A 157 8.27 9.54 -10.74
N ASP A 158 8.63 10.22 -9.67
CA ASP A 158 8.57 11.67 -9.58
C ASP A 158 9.83 12.07 -8.78
N ASP A 159 10.79 12.55 -9.55
CA ASP A 159 12.03 13.26 -9.24
C ASP A 159 12.18 13.75 -7.78
N ASP A 160 13.18 13.20 -7.10
CA ASP A 160 14.23 14.02 -6.48
C ASP A 160 15.50 13.16 -6.33
N GLU A 161 16.61 13.73 -6.78
CA GLU A 161 17.95 13.17 -6.82
C GLU A 161 18.41 12.69 -5.43
N GLU A 162 18.62 11.39 -5.27
CA GLU A 162 19.73 10.88 -4.44
C GLU A 162 20.30 9.61 -5.07
N ASN A 163 21.36 9.85 -5.83
CA ASN A 163 22.28 8.88 -6.38
C ASN A 163 22.85 7.98 -5.28
N THR A 164 22.22 6.85 -5.01
CA THR A 164 22.89 5.70 -4.39
C THR A 164 23.13 4.68 -5.49
N GLY A 165 24.29 4.84 -6.13
CA GLY A 165 24.77 3.99 -7.21
C GLY A 165 24.64 2.52 -6.85
N PHE A 166 23.73 1.84 -7.55
CA PHE A 166 23.76 0.40 -7.68
C PHE A 166 24.90 0.09 -8.66
N ASP A 167 26.13 0.06 -8.15
CA ASP A 167 27.32 -0.17 -8.97
C ASP A 167 27.30 -1.58 -9.56
N ARG A 168 26.98 -1.62 -10.85
CA ARG A 168 27.01 -2.81 -11.72
C ARG A 168 28.42 -3.27 -12.07
N GLU A 169 29.45 -2.75 -11.40
CA GLU A 169 30.86 -3.00 -11.71
C GLU A 169 31.49 -4.19 -10.96
N TYR A 170 30.82 -4.77 -9.96
CA TYR A 170 31.43 -5.83 -9.15
C TYR A 170 31.58 -7.20 -9.85
N TYR A 171 30.95 -7.40 -11.01
CA TYR A 171 30.95 -8.71 -11.71
C TYR A 171 31.77 -8.75 -13.01
N GLN A 172 32.62 -7.76 -13.28
CA GLN A 172 33.50 -7.80 -14.46
C GLN A 172 34.99 -8.06 -14.17
N ASN A 173 35.41 -8.14 -12.89
CA ASN A 173 36.82 -8.37 -12.53
C ASN A 173 37.10 -9.65 -11.73
N ALA A 174 36.20 -10.63 -11.72
CA ALA A 174 36.42 -11.93 -11.08
C ALA A 174 36.74 -13.05 -12.09
N GLY A 175 37.41 -12.70 -13.19
CA GLY A 175 37.82 -13.63 -14.24
C GLY A 175 39.19 -13.27 -14.79
N ASP A 176 40.23 -13.55 -14.00
CA ASP A 176 41.58 -13.92 -14.45
C ASP A 176 42.20 -14.89 -13.43
#